data_AF-A0A2Z2MP34-F1
#
_entry.id   AF-A0A2Z2MP34-F1
#
_cell.length_a   1.000
_cell.length_b   1.000
_cell.length_c   1.000
_cell.angle_alpha   90.00
_cell.angle_beta   90.00
_cell.angle_gamma   90.00
#
_symmetry.space_group_name_H-M   'P 1'
#
loop_
_entity.id
_entity.type
_entity.pdbx_description
1 polymer ?
#
loop_
_entity_poly.entity_id
_entity_poly.type
_entity_poly.pdbx_seq_one_letter_code
_entity_poly.pdbx_strand_id
1 'polypeptide(L)'
;MRKLLLISLLVALFSLYVSQASFSYFSDTETITAELAAAIPPSSVTVLYENATLTFFCHVPCCHHCGGSGTSGLNDIMSRAKENPKSLEHAPQCFREVCNKAVLDGIYIKNDGRDVVLEGIIVRWWCGGKLNYLKIDNRTFESNSTSPAEVEVGVTLGGGYHSVELGFESIISPVFEITFIFDDHVEDIYFIPCVKFKWV
;
A
#
# COMPACT_ATOMS: atom_id res chain seq x y z
N MET A 1 43.54 75.64 -9.90
CA MET A 1 42.39 75.54 -8.96
C MET A 1 41.23 74.68 -9.46
N ARG A 2 41.03 74.44 -10.78
CA ARG A 2 39.93 73.60 -11.31
C ARG A 2 39.97 72.10 -10.96
N LYS A 3 41.15 71.52 -10.68
CA LYS A 3 41.32 70.06 -10.44
C LYS A 3 41.04 69.60 -9.00
N LEU A 4 41.05 70.50 -8.01
CA LEU A 4 40.77 70.15 -6.61
C LEU A 4 39.26 70.09 -6.30
N LEU A 5 38.44 70.88 -6.98
CA LEU A 5 36.97 70.89 -6.82
C LEU A 5 36.28 69.62 -7.33
N LEU A 6 36.88 68.92 -8.29
CA LEU A 6 36.33 67.68 -8.86
C LEU A 6 36.44 66.48 -7.91
N ILE A 7 37.46 66.45 -7.06
CA ILE A 7 37.71 65.36 -6.12
C ILE A 7 36.69 65.41 -4.96
N SER A 8 36.42 66.60 -4.43
CA SER A 8 35.38 66.79 -3.40
C SER A 8 33.98 66.46 -3.90
N LEU A 9 33.69 66.74 -5.18
CA LEU A 9 32.40 66.41 -5.80
C LEU A 9 32.21 64.89 -5.95
N LEU A 10 33.26 64.18 -6.36
CA LEU A 10 33.24 62.72 -6.51
C LEU A 10 33.07 62.01 -5.16
N VAL A 11 33.72 62.50 -4.10
CA VAL A 11 33.59 61.94 -2.74
C VAL A 11 32.18 62.19 -2.17
N ALA A 12 31.60 63.36 -2.41
CA ALA A 12 30.23 63.67 -2.00
C ALA A 12 29.18 62.78 -2.71
N LEU A 13 29.35 62.53 -4.02
CA LEU A 13 28.47 61.64 -4.78
C LEU A 13 28.58 60.18 -4.34
N PHE A 14 29.79 59.72 -4.00
CA PHE A 14 29.99 58.35 -3.50
C PHE A 14 29.38 58.16 -2.10
N SER A 15 29.43 59.19 -1.25
CA SER A 15 28.83 59.16 0.09
C SER A 15 27.29 59.13 0.04
N LEU A 16 26.69 59.88 -0.90
CA LEU A 16 25.24 59.84 -1.17
C LEU A 16 24.80 58.48 -1.70
N TYR A 17 25.58 57.85 -2.59
CA TYR A 17 25.29 56.53 -3.12
C TYR A 17 25.31 55.44 -2.04
N VAL A 18 26.30 55.46 -1.13
CA VAL A 18 26.39 54.49 -0.03
C VAL A 18 25.22 54.66 0.97
N SER A 19 24.76 55.88 1.20
CA SER A 19 23.60 56.14 2.08
C SER A 19 22.25 55.66 1.51
N GLN A 20 22.14 55.48 0.18
CA GLN A 20 20.93 54.97 -0.46
C GLN A 20 20.98 53.47 -0.77
N ALA A 21 22.16 52.84 -0.67
CA ALA A 21 22.35 51.41 -0.95
C ALA A 21 22.25 50.51 0.29
N SER A 22 21.98 51.06 1.48
CA SER A 22 21.94 50.27 2.71
C SER A 22 20.67 50.52 3.54
N PHE A 23 19.81 49.51 3.53
CA PHE A 23 18.68 49.23 4.42
C PHE A 23 17.38 50.05 4.22
N SER A 24 16.55 49.53 3.32
CA SER A 24 15.09 49.57 3.53
C SER A 24 14.76 48.49 4.57
N TYR A 25 14.66 48.86 5.85
CA TYR A 25 14.09 47.99 6.87
C TYR A 25 12.57 48.16 6.80
N PHE A 26 11.88 47.11 6.37
CA PHE A 26 10.42 47.05 6.32
C PHE A 26 9.83 47.46 7.67
N SER A 27 9.03 48.52 7.67
CA SER A 27 8.10 48.88 8.74
C SER A 27 6.68 48.68 8.24
N ASP A 28 6.37 47.46 7.83
CA ASP A 28 5.00 46.98 7.76
C ASP A 28 4.93 45.79 8.70
N THR A 29 4.46 46.05 9.92
CA THR A 29 3.91 45.01 10.78
C THR A 29 2.71 44.40 10.06
N GLU A 30 2.98 43.45 9.18
CA GLU A 30 1.99 42.44 8.84
C GLU A 30 1.67 41.74 10.15
N THR A 31 0.46 41.99 10.65
CA THR A 31 -0.20 41.13 11.62
C THR A 31 -0.17 39.74 11.01
N ILE A 32 0.83 38.94 11.41
CA ILE A 32 0.79 37.50 11.23
C ILE A 32 -0.39 37.08 12.11
N THR A 33 -1.58 37.09 11.51
CA THR A 33 -2.61 36.12 11.82
C THR A 33 -1.94 34.78 11.57
N ALA A 34 -1.22 34.31 12.59
CA ALA A 34 -1.20 32.90 12.89
C ALA A 34 -2.67 32.57 13.15
N GLU A 35 -3.42 32.35 12.07
CA GLU A 35 -4.26 31.18 12.03
C GLU A 35 -3.32 30.07 12.44
N LEU A 36 -3.33 29.79 13.73
CA LEU A 36 -3.08 28.49 14.28
C LEU A 36 -4.13 27.61 13.59
N ALA A 37 -3.94 27.34 12.30
CA ALA A 37 -4.42 26.14 11.66
C ALA A 37 -3.90 25.10 12.61
N ALA A 38 -4.79 24.61 13.49
CA ALA A 38 -4.50 23.53 14.39
C ALA A 38 -3.74 22.55 13.53
N ALA A 39 -2.45 22.37 13.82
CA ALA A 39 -1.60 21.50 13.02
C ALA A 39 -2.25 20.14 13.19
N ILE A 40 -3.12 19.81 12.23
CA ILE A 40 -3.86 18.57 12.23
C ILE A 40 -2.74 17.54 12.30
N PRO A 41 -2.67 16.75 13.39
CA PRO A 41 -1.56 15.84 13.56
C PRO A 41 -1.47 15.02 12.27
N PRO A 42 -0.27 14.88 11.68
CA PRO A 42 -0.13 14.10 10.48
C PRO A 42 -0.77 12.72 10.71
N SER A 43 -1.49 12.22 9.72
CA SER A 43 -1.93 10.84 9.75
C SER A 43 -0.72 9.94 10.00
N SER A 44 -0.89 8.99 10.91
CA SER A 44 0.12 7.98 11.21
C SER A 44 -0.50 6.65 10.88
N VAL A 45 -0.63 6.40 9.58
CA VAL A 45 -1.07 5.11 9.06
C VAL A 45 0.16 4.24 8.81
N THR A 46 0.04 2.96 9.11
CA THR A 46 1.07 1.96 8.82
C THR A 46 0.40 0.65 8.46
N VAL A 47 0.83 0.05 7.34
CA VAL A 47 0.37 -1.27 6.94
C VAL A 47 1.28 -2.35 7.51
N LEU A 48 0.69 -3.29 8.25
CA LEU A 48 1.36 -4.42 8.87
C LEU A 48 1.04 -5.70 8.09
N TYR A 49 2.07 -6.36 7.56
CA TYR A 49 1.93 -7.55 6.68
C TYR A 49 2.85 -8.71 7.06
N GLU A 50 3.64 -8.60 8.14
CA GLU A 50 4.62 -9.62 8.54
C GLU A 50 3.98 -11.00 8.84
N ASN A 51 2.69 -11.02 9.21
CA ASN A 51 1.93 -12.24 9.51
C ASN A 51 0.94 -12.64 8.40
N ALA A 52 1.04 -12.02 7.22
CA ALA A 52 0.13 -12.27 6.12
C ALA A 52 0.15 -13.74 5.70
N THR A 53 -1.03 -14.37 5.62
CA THR A 53 -1.18 -15.78 5.31
C THR A 53 -2.16 -15.98 4.15
N LEU A 54 -1.71 -16.67 3.10
CA LEU A 54 -2.58 -17.15 2.03
C LEU A 54 -3.06 -18.56 2.37
N THR A 55 -4.34 -18.69 2.71
CA THR A 55 -4.98 -19.97 3.03
C THR A 55 -5.76 -20.48 1.82
N PHE A 56 -5.34 -21.61 1.26
CA PHE A 56 -6.07 -22.35 0.24
C PHE A 56 -7.12 -23.26 0.87
N PHE A 57 -8.33 -23.23 0.34
CA PHE A 57 -9.43 -24.11 0.70
C PHE A 57 -9.57 -25.19 -0.37
N CYS A 58 -9.33 -26.44 0.03
CA CYS A 58 -9.25 -27.58 -0.86
C CYS A 58 -10.40 -28.54 -0.62
N HIS A 59 -11.02 -29.02 -1.70
CA HIS A 59 -12.09 -30.01 -1.67
C HIS A 59 -11.58 -31.41 -2.00
N VAL A 60 -12.39 -32.45 -1.75
CA VAL A 60 -11.98 -33.84 -2.02
C VAL A 60 -11.49 -33.99 -3.48
N PRO A 61 -10.34 -34.65 -3.72
CA PRO A 61 -9.75 -34.72 -5.05
C PRO A 61 -10.70 -35.36 -6.06
N CYS A 62 -10.78 -34.75 -7.26
CA CYS A 62 -11.51 -35.29 -8.40
C CYS A 62 -10.99 -36.69 -8.76
N CYS A 63 -11.70 -37.74 -8.34
CA CYS A 63 -11.46 -39.10 -8.81
C CYS A 63 -12.22 -39.35 -10.12
N HIS A 64 -11.59 -39.05 -11.25
CA HIS A 64 -11.98 -39.66 -12.53
C HIS A 64 -10.80 -40.48 -13.05
N HIS A 65 -10.82 -41.77 -12.69
CA HIS A 65 -9.91 -42.84 -13.18
C HIS A 65 -8.42 -42.76 -12.80
N CYS A 66 -8.07 -42.80 -11.51
CA CYS A 66 -6.67 -43.02 -11.12
C CYS A 66 -6.55 -44.12 -10.07
N GLY A 67 -5.94 -45.24 -10.48
CA GLY A 67 -5.37 -46.20 -9.54
C GLY A 67 -4.29 -45.50 -8.70
N GLY A 68 -4.46 -45.54 -7.38
CA GLY A 68 -3.37 -45.61 -6.41
C GLY A 68 -2.52 -44.38 -6.07
N SER A 69 -2.55 -43.24 -6.79
CA SER A 69 -1.51 -42.18 -6.59
C SER A 69 -1.99 -40.73 -6.44
N GLY A 70 -3.30 -40.44 -6.47
CA GLY A 70 -3.79 -39.05 -6.56
C GLY A 70 -3.63 -38.21 -5.28
N THR A 71 -3.74 -38.82 -4.10
CA THR A 71 -3.71 -38.12 -2.81
C THR A 71 -2.29 -37.86 -2.30
N SER A 72 -1.36 -38.77 -2.56
CA SER A 72 0.06 -38.61 -2.18
C SER A 72 0.70 -37.43 -2.94
N GLY A 73 0.47 -37.33 -4.24
CA GLY A 73 1.03 -36.26 -5.07
C GLY A 73 0.54 -34.86 -4.66
N LEU A 74 -0.74 -34.71 -4.30
CA LEU A 74 -1.30 -33.44 -3.84
C LEU A 74 -0.77 -33.05 -2.46
N ASN A 75 -0.68 -34.00 -1.53
CA ASN A 75 -0.09 -33.75 -0.21
C ASN A 75 1.39 -33.35 -0.30
N ASP A 76 2.15 -33.95 -1.21
CA ASP A 76 3.54 -33.57 -1.47
C ASP A 76 3.66 -32.14 -2.00
N ILE A 77 2.79 -31.73 -2.92
CA ILE A 77 2.73 -30.35 -3.43
C ILE A 77 2.41 -29.38 -2.29
N MET A 78 1.40 -29.69 -1.47
CA MET A 78 1.00 -28.85 -0.34
C MET A 78 2.13 -28.74 0.70
N SER A 79 2.84 -29.82 0.99
CA SER A 79 3.99 -29.81 1.91
C SER A 79 5.11 -28.92 1.37
N ARG A 80 5.48 -29.09 0.09
CA ARG A 80 6.50 -28.26 -0.56
C ARG A 80 6.12 -26.79 -0.59
N ALA A 81 4.86 -26.48 -0.88
CA ALA A 81 4.36 -25.11 -0.92
C ALA A 81 4.37 -24.41 0.46
N LYS A 82 4.18 -25.16 1.56
CA LYS A 82 4.32 -24.61 2.92
C LYS A 82 5.76 -24.21 3.23
N GLU A 83 6.74 -24.99 2.78
CA GLU A 83 8.16 -24.74 3.01
C GLU A 83 8.74 -23.71 2.02
N ASN A 84 8.25 -23.74 0.77
CA ASN A 84 8.66 -22.86 -0.31
C ASN A 84 7.43 -22.43 -1.13
N PRO A 85 6.77 -21.32 -0.78
CA PRO A 85 5.58 -20.82 -1.47
C PRO A 85 5.73 -20.73 -2.99
N LYS A 86 6.93 -20.39 -3.49
CA LYS A 86 7.23 -20.28 -4.93
C LYS A 86 7.01 -21.57 -5.71
N SER A 87 6.99 -22.74 -5.05
CA SER A 87 6.68 -24.00 -5.73
C SER A 87 5.24 -24.06 -6.26
N LEU A 88 4.33 -23.21 -5.76
CA LEU A 88 2.94 -23.12 -6.23
C LEU A 88 2.82 -22.74 -7.71
N GLU A 89 3.76 -21.96 -8.25
CA GLU A 89 3.76 -21.57 -9.67
C GLU A 89 3.85 -22.79 -10.61
N HIS A 90 4.39 -23.90 -10.10
CA HIS A 90 4.55 -25.17 -10.81
C HIS A 90 3.45 -26.19 -10.46
N ALA A 91 2.42 -25.79 -9.71
CA ALA A 91 1.34 -26.69 -9.33
C ALA A 91 0.56 -27.19 -10.56
N PRO A 92 0.23 -28.48 -10.63
CA PRO A 92 -0.52 -29.06 -11.73
C PRO A 92 -1.94 -28.50 -11.82
N GLN A 93 -2.58 -28.63 -12.98
CA GLN A 93 -3.95 -28.13 -13.19
C GLN A 93 -4.97 -28.68 -12.18
N CYS A 94 -4.84 -29.96 -11.78
CA CYS A 94 -5.72 -30.56 -10.78
C CYS A 94 -5.67 -29.85 -9.41
N PHE A 95 -4.54 -29.21 -9.06
CA PHE A 95 -4.46 -28.40 -7.85
C PHE A 95 -5.43 -27.22 -7.90
N ARG A 96 -5.56 -26.55 -9.05
CA ARG A 96 -6.48 -25.41 -9.21
C ARG A 96 -7.95 -25.82 -9.15
N GLU A 97 -8.26 -27.05 -9.55
CA GLU A 97 -9.61 -27.61 -9.47
C GLU A 97 -9.97 -27.97 -8.03
N VAL A 98 -9.00 -28.54 -7.30
CA VAL A 98 -9.18 -29.01 -5.93
C VAL A 98 -9.13 -27.86 -4.92
N CYS A 99 -8.13 -26.99 -5.03
CA CYS A 99 -7.88 -25.84 -4.16
C CYS A 99 -8.24 -24.53 -4.88
N ASN A 100 -9.49 -24.45 -5.35
CA ASN A 100 -9.96 -23.37 -6.21
C ASN A 100 -10.29 -22.07 -5.47
N LYS A 101 -10.31 -22.06 -4.14
CA LYS A 101 -10.56 -20.87 -3.32
C LYS A 101 -9.36 -20.58 -2.44
N ALA A 102 -9.00 -19.31 -2.31
CA ALA A 102 -7.97 -18.89 -1.37
C ALA A 102 -8.36 -17.58 -0.70
N VAL A 103 -7.90 -17.39 0.53
CA VAL A 103 -8.06 -16.13 1.28
C VAL A 103 -6.70 -15.69 1.77
N LEU A 104 -6.32 -14.46 1.45
CA LEU A 104 -5.17 -13.77 2.03
C LEU A 104 -5.65 -12.91 3.18
N ASP A 105 -5.20 -13.25 4.39
CA ASP A 105 -5.51 -12.56 5.64
C ASP A 105 -4.22 -12.17 6.39
N GLY A 106 -4.36 -11.59 7.59
CA GLY A 106 -3.22 -11.19 8.43
C GLY A 106 -2.56 -9.88 8.01
N ILE A 107 -3.23 -9.09 7.17
CA ILE A 107 -2.86 -7.72 6.82
C ILE A 107 -3.68 -6.77 7.68
N TYR A 108 -3.03 -5.80 8.30
CA TYR A 108 -3.68 -4.81 9.16
C TYR A 108 -3.25 -3.41 8.80
N ILE A 109 -4.19 -2.48 8.77
CA ILE A 109 -3.91 -1.04 8.71
C ILE A 109 -4.02 -0.51 10.13
N LYS A 110 -2.91 0.00 10.67
CA LYS A 110 -2.89 0.67 11.97
C LYS A 110 -2.98 2.17 11.74
N ASN A 111 -3.98 2.82 12.29
CA ASN A 111 -4.11 4.28 12.29
C ASN A 111 -3.98 4.80 13.73
N ASP A 112 -2.85 5.42 14.03
CA ASP A 112 -2.59 6.07 15.33
C ASP A 112 -2.88 7.58 15.29
N GLY A 113 -3.25 8.11 14.13
CA GLY A 113 -3.43 9.54 13.90
C GLY A 113 -4.90 9.96 13.86
N ARG A 114 -5.17 10.97 13.03
CA ARG A 114 -6.52 11.40 12.68
C ARG A 114 -7.23 10.38 11.79
N ASP A 115 -8.54 10.53 11.64
CA ASP A 115 -9.31 9.80 10.65
C ASP A 115 -8.75 10.02 9.23
N VAL A 116 -8.52 8.93 8.51
CA VAL A 116 -7.98 8.90 7.12
C VAL A 116 -8.95 8.14 6.24
N VAL A 117 -9.10 8.55 4.99
CA VAL A 117 -9.95 7.82 4.04
C VAL A 117 -9.09 6.88 3.21
N LEU A 118 -9.38 5.58 3.26
CA LEU A 118 -8.88 4.63 2.28
C LEU A 118 -9.76 4.72 1.03
N GLU A 119 -9.25 5.39 0.00
CA GLU A 119 -9.94 5.64 -1.25
C GLU A 119 -10.03 4.37 -2.10
N GLY A 120 -8.95 3.59 -2.14
CA GLY A 120 -8.90 2.36 -2.92
C GLY A 120 -7.71 1.47 -2.60
N ILE A 121 -7.76 0.25 -3.14
CA ILE A 121 -6.66 -0.72 -3.09
C ILE A 121 -6.41 -1.26 -4.49
N ILE A 122 -5.14 -1.32 -4.90
CA ILE A 122 -4.69 -2.02 -6.10
C ILE A 122 -3.96 -3.28 -5.67
N VAL A 123 -4.41 -4.44 -6.15
CA VAL A 123 -3.82 -5.74 -5.83
C VAL A 123 -3.25 -6.37 -7.09
N ARG A 124 -1.96 -6.67 -7.06
CA ARG A 124 -1.21 -7.36 -8.11
C ARG A 124 -0.70 -8.68 -7.61
N TRP A 125 -0.91 -9.70 -8.43
CA TRP A 125 -0.36 -11.04 -8.25
C TRP A 125 0.02 -11.64 -9.61
N TRP A 126 0.87 -12.65 -9.57
CA TRP A 126 1.39 -13.31 -10.78
C TRP A 126 0.89 -14.75 -10.84
N CYS A 127 0.44 -15.23 -12.00
CA CYS A 127 -0.09 -16.59 -12.22
C CYS A 127 -1.60 -16.80 -11.95
N GLY A 128 -2.42 -16.13 -12.77
CA GLY A 128 -3.83 -16.49 -13.01
C GLY A 128 -4.78 -16.28 -11.83
N GLY A 129 -6.01 -16.75 -12.00
CA GLY A 129 -7.08 -16.54 -11.03
C GLY A 129 -7.66 -15.13 -11.07
N LYS A 130 -8.55 -14.85 -10.12
CA LYS A 130 -9.27 -13.59 -9.99
C LYS A 130 -9.49 -13.23 -8.52
N LEU A 131 -9.55 -11.94 -8.24
CA LEU A 131 -10.00 -11.39 -6.98
C LEU A 131 -11.54 -11.40 -6.99
N ASN A 132 -12.13 -12.08 -6.02
CA ASN A 132 -13.59 -12.16 -5.84
C ASN A 132 -14.10 -11.14 -4.83
N TYR A 133 -13.32 -10.81 -3.79
CA TYR A 133 -13.69 -9.75 -2.87
C TYR A 133 -12.49 -9.17 -2.13
N LEU A 134 -12.65 -7.94 -1.70
CA LEU A 134 -11.86 -7.28 -0.66
C LEU A 134 -12.77 -7.11 0.56
N LYS A 135 -12.25 -7.34 1.75
CA LYS A 135 -12.95 -7.10 3.00
C LYS A 135 -12.09 -6.26 3.92
N ILE A 136 -12.69 -5.19 4.45
CA ILE A 136 -12.08 -4.30 5.44
C ILE A 136 -12.99 -4.31 6.66
N ASP A 137 -12.47 -4.82 7.78
CA ASP A 137 -13.24 -5.13 8.98
C ASP A 137 -14.48 -5.97 8.65
N ASN A 138 -15.69 -5.41 8.83
CA ASN A 138 -16.95 -6.07 8.53
C ASN A 138 -17.58 -5.66 7.19
N ARG A 139 -16.88 -4.86 6.38
CA ARG A 139 -17.36 -4.38 5.07
C ARG A 139 -16.73 -5.19 3.97
N THR A 140 -17.55 -5.67 3.04
CA THR A 140 -17.11 -6.45 1.89
C THR A 140 -17.36 -5.67 0.60
N PHE A 141 -16.35 -5.63 -0.25
CA PHE A 141 -16.32 -5.03 -1.56
C PHE A 141 -16.16 -6.15 -2.57
N GLU A 142 -17.23 -6.47 -3.28
CA GLU A 142 -17.21 -7.51 -4.30
C GLU A 142 -16.31 -7.07 -5.46
N SER A 143 -15.58 -8.04 -6.01
CA SER A 143 -14.73 -7.89 -7.17
C SER A 143 -14.91 -9.10 -8.09
N ASN A 144 -14.53 -8.97 -9.35
CA ASN A 144 -14.46 -10.12 -10.25
C ASN A 144 -13.39 -9.83 -11.31
N SER A 145 -12.22 -9.43 -10.83
CA SER A 145 -11.16 -8.84 -11.64
C SER A 145 -9.92 -9.73 -11.63
N THR A 146 -9.26 -9.83 -12.78
CA THR A 146 -7.93 -10.43 -12.88
C THR A 146 -6.85 -9.43 -12.46
N SER A 147 -5.64 -9.91 -12.15
CA SER A 147 -4.50 -9.06 -11.80
C SER A 147 -4.08 -8.14 -12.96
N PRO A 148 -3.78 -6.84 -12.72
CA PRO A 148 -4.03 -6.09 -11.48
C PRO A 148 -5.53 -5.85 -11.26
N ALA A 149 -5.99 -6.06 -10.03
CA ALA A 149 -7.36 -5.72 -9.62
C ALA A 149 -7.36 -4.40 -8.84
N GLU A 150 -8.18 -3.45 -9.28
CA GLU A 150 -8.41 -2.17 -8.61
C GLU A 150 -9.78 -2.21 -7.93
N VAL A 151 -9.84 -1.86 -6.65
CA VAL A 151 -11.08 -1.84 -5.86
C VAL A 151 -11.22 -0.47 -5.20
N GLU A 152 -12.28 0.25 -5.58
CA GLU A 152 -12.67 1.50 -4.92
C GLU A 152 -13.34 1.18 -3.57
N VAL A 153 -12.92 1.87 -2.52
CA VAL A 153 -13.29 1.58 -1.13
C VAL A 153 -14.07 2.74 -0.51
N GLY A 154 -13.47 3.94 -0.49
CA GLY A 154 -14.08 5.14 0.10
C GLY A 154 -14.46 5.01 1.58
N VAL A 155 -13.61 4.39 2.41
CA VAL A 155 -13.90 4.14 3.83
C VAL A 155 -13.02 5.00 4.72
N THR A 156 -13.65 5.73 5.65
CA THR A 156 -12.95 6.40 6.74
C THR A 156 -12.48 5.39 7.79
N LEU A 157 -11.16 5.34 8.00
CA LEU A 157 -10.48 4.57 9.02
C LEU A 157 -10.25 5.46 10.24
N GLY A 158 -10.95 5.17 11.33
CA GLY A 158 -10.73 5.85 12.61
C GLY A 158 -9.44 5.40 13.28
N GLY A 159 -9.21 5.85 14.52
CA GLY A 159 -8.08 5.36 15.32
C GLY A 159 -8.20 3.88 15.66
N GLY A 160 -7.13 3.11 15.47
CA GLY A 160 -7.04 1.69 15.85
C GLY A 160 -6.46 0.79 14.77
N TYR A 161 -6.88 -0.49 14.82
CA TYR A 161 -6.47 -1.52 13.87
C TYR A 161 -7.65 -1.92 12.99
N HIS A 162 -7.40 -1.95 11.69
CA HIS A 162 -8.37 -2.37 10.68
C HIS A 162 -7.84 -3.60 9.94
N SER A 163 -8.61 -4.68 9.91
CA SER A 163 -8.21 -5.91 9.24
C SER A 163 -8.53 -5.87 7.75
N VAL A 164 -7.61 -6.34 6.92
CA VAL A 164 -7.77 -6.47 5.47
C VAL A 164 -7.71 -7.94 5.08
N GLU A 165 -8.70 -8.39 4.31
CA GLU A 165 -8.83 -9.75 3.81
C GLU A 165 -9.14 -9.72 2.32
N LEU A 166 -8.46 -10.55 1.53
CA LEU A 166 -8.63 -10.64 0.08
C LEU A 166 -9.04 -12.07 -0.31
N GLY A 167 -10.19 -12.22 -0.94
CA GLY A 167 -10.72 -13.49 -1.40
C GLY A 167 -10.42 -13.73 -2.88
N PHE A 168 -9.81 -14.86 -3.19
CA PHE A 168 -9.40 -15.23 -4.55
C PHE A 168 -10.04 -16.53 -5.02
N GLU A 169 -10.15 -16.66 -6.34
CA GLU A 169 -10.51 -17.90 -7.01
C GLU A 169 -9.43 -18.33 -8.00
N SER A 170 -9.08 -19.61 -7.97
CA SER A 170 -8.14 -20.29 -8.86
C SER A 170 -6.76 -19.64 -8.98
N ILE A 171 -6.34 -18.90 -7.94
CA ILE A 171 -5.01 -18.30 -7.85
C ILE A 171 -3.97 -19.39 -7.58
N ILE A 172 -2.76 -19.23 -8.13
CA ILE A 172 -1.58 -20.03 -7.74
C ILE A 172 -0.36 -19.13 -7.46
N SER A 173 -0.59 -17.83 -7.31
CA SER A 173 0.46 -16.86 -7.02
C SER A 173 0.98 -16.99 -5.60
N PRO A 174 2.31 -16.98 -5.41
CA PRO A 174 2.92 -16.84 -4.09
C PRO A 174 3.38 -15.42 -3.81
N VAL A 175 3.20 -14.46 -4.72
CA VAL A 175 3.77 -13.12 -4.63
C VAL A 175 2.68 -12.09 -4.80
N PHE A 176 2.67 -11.09 -3.92
CA PHE A 176 1.70 -10.01 -3.95
C PHE A 176 2.39 -8.65 -3.90
N GLU A 177 1.83 -7.73 -4.67
CA GLU A 177 2.07 -6.29 -4.59
C GLU A 177 0.72 -5.63 -4.31
N ILE A 178 0.63 -4.88 -3.21
CA ILE A 178 -0.60 -4.21 -2.80
C ILE A 178 -0.30 -2.73 -2.59
N THR A 179 -1.06 -1.88 -3.27
CA THR A 179 -1.00 -0.43 -3.14
C THR A 179 -2.26 0.03 -2.42
N PHE A 180 -2.10 0.65 -1.25
CA PHE A 180 -3.16 1.32 -0.51
C PHE A 180 -3.17 2.79 -0.88
N ILE A 181 -4.31 3.29 -1.33
CA ILE A 181 -4.48 4.70 -1.73
C ILE A 181 -5.29 5.37 -0.63
N PHE A 182 -4.62 6.15 0.21
CA PHE A 182 -5.27 7.00 1.20
C PHE A 182 -5.44 8.42 0.64
N ASP A 183 -6.37 9.19 1.21
CA ASP A 183 -6.65 10.56 0.79
C ASP A 183 -5.45 11.51 0.97
N ASP A 184 -4.48 11.17 1.82
CA ASP A 184 -3.30 11.99 2.08
C ASP A 184 -1.95 11.36 1.70
N HIS A 185 -1.90 10.05 1.39
CA HIS A 185 -0.68 9.38 0.91
C HIS A 185 -0.99 8.03 0.23
N VAL A 186 0.05 7.40 -0.32
CA VAL A 186 -0.01 6.06 -0.90
C VAL A 186 1.01 5.16 -0.20
N GLU A 187 0.63 3.93 0.13
CA GLU A 187 1.50 2.94 0.74
C GLU A 187 1.57 1.68 -0.14
N ASP A 188 2.78 1.36 -0.60
CA ASP A 188 3.06 0.19 -1.44
C ASP A 188 3.76 -0.90 -0.62
N ILE A 189 3.21 -2.12 -0.69
CA ILE A 189 3.82 -3.30 -0.07
C ILE A 189 4.06 -4.39 -1.10
N TYR A 190 5.19 -5.07 -0.99
CA TYR A 190 5.54 -6.23 -1.80
C TYR A 190 6.00 -7.35 -0.86
N PHE A 191 5.36 -8.52 -0.95
CA PHE A 191 5.65 -9.61 -0.03
C PHE A 191 5.24 -10.98 -0.57
N ILE A 192 5.75 -12.01 0.11
CA ILE A 192 5.39 -13.42 -0.08
C ILE A 192 4.76 -13.89 1.24
N PRO A 193 3.44 -14.17 1.27
CA PRO A 193 2.78 -14.60 2.49
C PRO A 193 3.19 -16.02 2.88
N CYS A 194 2.95 -16.35 4.14
CA CYS A 194 2.93 -17.74 4.57
C CYS A 194 1.79 -18.50 3.86
N VAL A 195 2.00 -19.76 3.51
CA VAL A 195 0.97 -20.56 2.83
C VAL A 195 0.37 -21.58 3.81
N LYS A 196 -0.96 -21.65 3.84
CA LYS A 196 -1.71 -22.67 4.58
C LYS A 196 -2.72 -23.35 3.67
N PHE A 197 -3.12 -24.55 4.07
CA PHE A 197 -4.13 -25.34 3.37
C PHE A 197 -5.16 -25.86 4.36
N LYS A 198 -6.44 -25.78 4.00
CA LYS A 198 -7.56 -26.31 4.77
C LYS A 198 -8.43 -27.19 3.87
N TRP A 199 -8.77 -28.38 4.35
CA TRP A 199 -9.76 -29.24 3.70
C TRP A 199 -11.17 -28.79 4.10
N VAL A 200 -12.07 -28.64 3.13
CA VAL A 200 -13.45 -28.16 3.31
C VAL A 200 -14.46 -29.10 2.66
#